data_AF-A0A8T6UYR5-F1
#
_entry.id   AF-A0A8T6UYR5-F1
#
_cell.length_a   1.000
_cell.length_b   1.000
_cell.length_c   1.000
_cell.angle_alpha   90.00
_cell.angle_beta   90.00
_cell.angle_gamma   90.00
#
_symmetry.space_group_name_H-M   'P 1'
#
loop_
_entity.id
_entity.type
_entity.pdbx_description
1 polymer ?
#
loop_
_entity_poly.entity_id
_entity_poly.type
_entity_poly.pdbx_seq_one_letter_code
_entity_poly.pdbx_strand_id
1 'polypeptide(L)' 'MGKRKVISEDEFSNMMLPEGRDVLGIAEKLLGFDRVLVKCQDGHQRLCRIRGKMKRRAWIRQGDIVLVSPWD' A
#
# COMPACT_ATOMS: atom_id res chain seq x y z
N MET A 1 10.74 -21.37 -1.60
CA MET A 1 11.57 -20.14 -1.62
C MET A 1 10.81 -19.00 -0.94
N GLY A 2 11.10 -18.72 0.33
CA GLY A 2 10.41 -17.66 1.08
C GLY A 2 10.72 -16.30 0.49
N LYS A 3 9.70 -15.48 0.21
CA LYS A 3 9.92 -14.14 -0.35
C LYS A 3 10.51 -13.26 0.75
N ARG A 4 11.70 -12.70 0.49
CA ARG A 4 12.41 -11.79 1.40
C ARG A 4 11.49 -10.63 1.79
N LYS A 5 11.51 -10.30 3.08
CA LYS A 5 10.89 -9.09 3.60
C LYS A 5 11.76 -7.93 3.15
N VAL A 6 11.16 -6.91 2.56
CA VAL A 6 11.84 -5.69 2.13
C VAL A 6 12.08 -4.84 3.37
N ILE A 7 13.36 -4.62 3.70
CA ILE A 7 13.76 -3.88 4.91
C ILE A 7 14.26 -2.49 4.54
N SER A 8 14.86 -2.31 3.36
CA SER A 8 15.36 -1.04 2.84
C SER A 8 14.77 -0.68 1.47
N GLU A 9 14.84 0.60 1.10
CA GLU A 9 14.41 1.10 -0.21
C GLU A 9 15.23 0.48 -1.35
N ASP A 10 16.51 0.19 -1.14
CA ASP A 10 17.37 -0.48 -2.13
C ASP A 10 16.91 -1.91 -2.48
N GLU A 11 16.18 -2.57 -1.56
CA GLU A 11 15.60 -3.90 -1.81
C GLU A 11 14.26 -3.84 -2.58
N PHE A 12 13.72 -2.65 -2.86
CA PHE A 12 12.62 -2.50 -3.82
C PHE A 12 13.16 -2.71 -5.23
N SER A 13 13.28 -3.99 -5.60
CA SER A 13 13.80 -4.47 -6.88
C SER A 13 13.16 -3.82 -8.11
N ASN A 14 11.98 -3.19 -8.01
CA ASN A 14 11.36 -2.34 -9.04
C ASN A 14 10.32 -1.41 -8.39
N MET A 15 10.43 -0.10 -8.63
CA MET A 15 9.37 0.86 -8.32
C MET A 15 8.18 0.60 -9.25
N MET A 16 6.98 0.45 -8.68
CA MET A 16 5.75 0.35 -9.48
C MET A 16 5.15 1.73 -9.65
N LEU A 17 4.95 2.15 -10.89
CA LEU A 17 4.18 3.34 -11.20
C LEU A 17 2.69 3.00 -11.18
N PRO A 18 1.81 3.96 -10.83
CA PRO A 18 0.37 3.78 -10.98
C PRO A 18 0.01 3.50 -12.44
N GLU A 19 -0.85 2.51 -12.68
CA GLU A 19 -1.39 2.21 -14.00
C GLU A 19 -2.92 2.25 -14.01
N GLY A 20 -3.51 2.70 -15.13
CA GLY A 20 -4.96 2.72 -15.32
C GLY A 20 -5.70 3.59 -14.30
N ARG A 21 -6.37 2.95 -13.33
CA ARG A 21 -7.19 3.60 -12.29
C ARG A 21 -6.50 3.63 -10.93
N ASP A 22 -5.24 3.19 -10.85
CA ASP A 22 -4.50 3.23 -9.61
C ASP A 22 -4.27 4.67 -9.16
N VAL A 23 -4.37 4.89 -7.85
CA VAL A 23 -4.15 6.18 -7.21
C VAL A 23 -3.12 6.05 -6.10
N LEU A 24 -2.27 7.06 -5.99
CA LEU A 24 -1.39 7.19 -4.83
C LEU A 24 -2.20 7.69 -3.64
N GLY A 25 -1.82 7.26 -2.45
CA GLY A 25 -2.41 7.73 -1.21
C GLY A 25 -1.47 7.59 -0.03
N ILE A 26 -1.83 8.25 1.06
CA ILE A 26 -1.09 8.21 2.32
C ILE A 26 -1.88 7.37 3.32
N ALA A 27 -1.21 6.41 3.96
CA ALA A 27 -1.80 5.63 5.03
C ALA A 27 -2.09 6.51 6.25
N GLU A 28 -3.36 6.85 6.48
CA GLU A 28 -3.76 7.69 7.62
C GLU A 28 -3.92 6.89 8.90
N LYS A 29 -4.50 5.68 8.84
CA LYS A 29 -4.76 4.89 10.04
C LYS A 29 -4.76 3.40 9.74
N LEU A 30 -4.05 2.63 10.56
CA LEU A 30 -4.12 1.17 10.57
C LEU A 30 -5.35 0.75 11.39
N LEU A 31 -6.29 0.04 10.76
CA LEU A 31 -7.55 -0.38 11.39
C LEU A 31 -7.52 -1.82 11.90
N GLY A 32 -6.44 -2.56 11.62
CA GLY A 32 -6.33 -3.99 11.91
C GLY A 32 -7.06 -4.85 10.86
N PHE A 33 -7.02 -6.18 11.03
CA PHE A 33 -7.60 -7.14 10.08
C PHE A 33 -7.19 -6.90 8.61
N ASP A 34 -5.93 -6.52 8.39
CA ASP A 34 -5.38 -6.18 7.07
C ASP A 34 -6.08 -5.00 6.39
N ARG A 35 -6.75 -4.12 7.15
CA ARG A 35 -7.42 -2.90 6.66
C ARG A 35 -6.67 -1.65 7.07
N VAL A 36 -6.61 -0.69 6.15
CA VAL A 36 -5.96 0.62 6.32
C VAL A 36 -6.88 1.70 5.76
N LEU A 37 -7.06 2.78 6.51
CA LEU A 37 -7.66 3.99 6.00
C LEU A 37 -6.59 4.79 5.24
N VAL A 38 -6.86 5.08 3.97
CA VAL A 38 -5.92 5.78 3.08
C VAL A 38 -6.58 7.05 2.57
N LYS A 39 -5.86 8.17 2.65
CA LYS A 39 -6.22 9.41 1.97
C LYS A 39 -5.60 9.40 0.58
N CYS A 40 -6.42 9.26 -0.43
CA CYS A 40 -5.99 9.18 -1.82
C CYS A 40 -5.77 10.59 -2.41
N GLN A 41 -4.91 10.67 -3.42
CA GLN A 41 -4.59 11.93 -4.12
C GLN A 41 -5.81 12.51 -4.87
N ASP A 42 -6.79 11.68 -5.20
CA ASP A 42 -8.05 12.10 -5.82
C ASP A 42 -9.02 12.81 -4.85
N GLY A 43 -8.61 13.02 -3.60
CA GLY A 43 -9.38 13.75 -2.59
C GLY A 43 -10.30 12.86 -1.73
N HIS A 44 -10.43 11.58 -2.04
CA HIS A 44 -11.29 10.66 -1.29
C HIS A 44 -10.48 9.87 -0.23
N GLN A 45 -11.13 9.58 0.90
CA GLN A 45 -10.64 8.61 1.88
C GLN A 45 -11.25 7.24 1.62
N ARG A 46 -10.40 6.22 1.52
CA ARG A 46 -10.83 4.84 1.21
C ARG A 46 -10.38 3.86 2.25
N LEU A 47 -11.28 2.92 2.56
CA LEU A 47 -10.95 1.73 3.33
C LEU A 47 -10.27 0.71 2.41
N CYS A 48 -8.95 0.61 2.51
CA CYS A 48 -8.15 -0.27 1.68
C CYS A 48 -7.85 -1.60 2.38
N ARG A 49 -7.75 -2.69 1.61
CA ARG A 49 -7.30 -4.01 2.08
C ARG A 49 -5.87 -4.29 1.60
N ILE A 50 -4.99 -4.66 2.52
CA ILE A 50 -3.61 -5.04 2.20
C ILE A 50 -3.63 -6.39 1.46
N ARG A 51 -3.09 -6.44 0.24
CA ARG A 51 -2.95 -7.69 -0.52
C ARG A 51 -2.07 -8.67 0.27
N GLY A 52 -2.45 -9.95 0.33
CA GLY A 52 -1.69 -10.96 1.09
C GLY A 52 -0.23 -11.15 0.62
N LYS A 53 0.08 -10.77 -0.63
CA LYS A 53 1.46 -10.69 -1.16
C LYS A 53 2.25 -9.55 -0.49
N MET A 54 1.62 -8.40 -0.25
CA MET A 54 2.23 -7.22 0.39
C MET A 54 2.42 -7.44 1.89
N LYS A 55 1.44 -8.01 2.58
CA LYS A 55 1.51 -8.33 4.03
C LYS A 55 2.77 -9.10 4.43
N ARG A 56 3.23 -10.00 3.55
CA ARG A 56 4.44 -10.82 3.76
C ARG A 56 5.74 -10.12 3.36
N ARG A 57 5.66 -9.08 2.54
CA ARG A 57 6.82 -8.40 1.92
C ARG A 57 7.19 -7.11 2.61
N ALA A 58 6.22 -6.29 3.00
CA ALA A 58 6.47 -4.95 3.52
C ALA A 58 5.60 -4.69 4.75
N TRP A 59 6.10 -3.83 5.63
CA TRP A 59 5.35 -3.34 6.78
C TRP A 59 4.85 -1.95 6.43
N ILE A 60 3.56 -1.70 6.68
CA ILE A 60 2.93 -0.41 6.43
C ILE A 60 2.78 0.30 7.78
N ARG A 61 3.24 1.54 7.83
CA ARG A 61 3.09 2.46 8.96
C ARG A 61 2.20 3.63 8.55
N GLN A 62 1.75 4.38 9.54
CA GLN A 62 1.06 5.64 9.29
C GLN A 62 2.02 6.64 8.63
N GLY A 63 1.56 7.34 7.59
CA GLY A 63 2.35 8.27 6.79
C GLY A 63 3.01 7.64 5.57
N ASP A 64 3.04 6.31 5.45
CA ASP A 64 3.61 5.64 4.28
C ASP A 64 2.79 5.95 3.02
N ILE A 65 3.49 6.17 1.91
CA ILE A 65 2.88 6.30 0.58
C ILE A 65 2.55 4.89 0.06
N VAL A 66 1.30 4.70 -0.33
CA VAL A 66 0.78 3.43 -0.82
C VAL A 66 0.12 3.61 -2.19
N LEU A 67 0.28 2.60 -3.02
CA LEU A 67 -0.47 2.47 -4.27
C LEU A 67 -1.81 1.78 -3.99
N VAL A 68 -2.91 2.41 -4.37
CA VAL A 68 -4.28 1.93 -4.17
C VAL A 68 -4.92 1.68 -5.52
N SER A 69 -5.49 0.49 -5.69
CA SER A 69 -6.35 0.15 -6.84
C SER A 69 -7.81 0.17 -6.37
N PRO A 70 -8.61 1.20 -6.73
CA PRO A 70 -10.04 1.27 -6.41
C PRO A 70 -10.83 0.14 -7.07
N TRP A 71 -11.99 -0.21 -6.51
CA TRP A 71 -12.84 -1.31 -7.00
C TRP A 71 -13.98 -0.83 -7.92
N ASP A 72 -14.02 0.46 -8.25
CA ASP A 72 -15.03 1.11 -9.09
C ASP A 72 -14.52 1.34 -10.53
#